data_AF-A0A498C8Y7-F1
#
_entry.id   AF-A0A498C8Y7-F1
#
_cell.length_a   1.000
_cell.length_b   1.000
_cell.length_c   1.000
_cell.angle_alpha   90.00
_cell.angle_beta   90.00
_cell.angle_gamma   90.00
#
_symmetry.space_group_name_H-M   'P 1'
#
loop_
_entity.id
_entity.type
_entity.pdbx_description
1 polymer ?
#
loop_
_entity_poly.entity_id
_entity_poly.type
_entity_poly.pdbx_seq_one_letter_code
_entity_poly.pdbx_strand_id
1 'polypeptide(L)'
;MTADTAAVLTAVFPLVLLAFMAERRNLTMKARRSTLFRRVASYSASASVLGLIVAVVGVQTGGLPSGWGIAAWALFGITIAGLFSLTGLHMASAEVQEERKEKKGKDSSR
;
A
#
# COMPACT_ATOMS: atom_id res chain seq x y z
N MET A 1 -24.03 -0.44 3.64
CA MET A 1 -23.01 -1.49 3.84
C MET A 1 -23.30 -2.17 5.15
N THR A 2 -23.35 -3.51 5.18
CA THR A 2 -23.74 -4.26 6.39
C THR A 2 -22.61 -4.28 7.42
N ALA A 3 -22.95 -4.59 8.68
CA ALA A 3 -21.99 -4.76 9.77
C ALA A 3 -20.96 -5.85 9.45
N ASP A 4 -21.36 -6.96 8.84
CA ASP A 4 -20.46 -8.06 8.46
C ASP A 4 -19.41 -7.59 7.45
N THR A 5 -19.80 -6.81 6.44
CA THR A 5 -18.84 -6.24 5.49
C THR A 5 -17.88 -5.27 6.17
N ALA A 6 -18.37 -4.48 7.13
CA ALA A 6 -17.54 -3.57 7.92
C ALA A 6 -16.53 -4.33 8.79
N ALA A 7 -16.94 -5.46 9.39
CA ALA A 7 -16.08 -6.31 10.19
C ALA A 7 -14.94 -6.90 9.34
N VAL A 8 -15.26 -7.38 8.14
CA VAL A 8 -14.25 -7.86 7.19
C VAL A 8 -13.26 -6.75 6.84
N LEU A 9 -13.73 -5.57 6.45
CA LEU A 9 -12.84 -4.44 6.13
C LEU A 9 -11.95 -4.05 7.32
N THR A 10 -12.49 -4.09 8.54
CA THR A 10 -11.75 -3.80 9.78
C THR A 10 -10.58 -4.77 9.98
N ALA A 11 -10.73 -6.03 9.60
CA ALA A 11 -9.64 -7.01 9.64
C ALA A 11 -8.63 -6.86 8.49
N VAL A 12 -9.09 -6.43 7.31
CA VAL A 12 -8.24 -6.35 6.10
C VAL A 12 -7.37 -5.08 6.09
N PHE A 13 -7.88 -3.93 6.53
CA PHE A 13 -7.09 -2.67 6.54
C PHE A 13 -5.76 -2.79 7.30
N PRO A 14 -5.70 -3.40 8.51
CA PRO A 14 -4.46 -3.65 9.22
C PRO A 14 -3.52 -4.61 8.48
N LEU A 15 -4.05 -5.67 7.84
CA LEU A 15 -3.26 -6.60 7.06
C LEU A 15 -2.58 -5.91 5.86
N VAL A 16 -3.31 -5.04 5.16
CA VAL A 16 -2.75 -4.25 4.05
C VAL A 16 -1.71 -3.25 4.56
N LEU A 17 -1.93 -2.61 5.72
CA LEU A 17 -0.92 -1.76 6.36
C LEU A 17 0.34 -2.53 6.72
N LEU A 18 0.21 -3.73 7.28
CA LEU A 18 1.35 -4.59 7.61
C LEU A 18 2.12 -5.01 6.37
N ALA A 19 1.43 -5.44 5.31
CA ALA A 19 2.03 -5.75 4.02
C ALA A 19 2.78 -4.53 3.47
N PHE A 20 2.15 -3.36 3.52
CA PHE A 20 2.74 -2.10 3.09
C PHE A 20 4.00 -1.73 3.89
N MET A 21 3.99 -1.93 5.22
CA MET A 21 5.14 -1.68 6.08
C MET A 21 6.27 -2.69 5.84
N ALA A 22 5.94 -3.96 5.61
CA ALA A 22 6.90 -5.00 5.27
C ALA A 22 7.60 -4.69 3.94
N GLU A 23 6.82 -4.32 2.92
CA GLU A 23 7.33 -3.90 1.61
C GLU A 23 8.24 -2.67 1.75
N ARG A 24 7.82 -1.66 2.53
CA ARG A 24 8.64 -0.47 2.81
C ARG A 24 9.96 -0.76 3.50
N ARG A 25 10.03 -1.80 4.33
CA ARG A 25 11.26 -2.20 5.04
C ARG A 25 12.24 -2.88 4.09
N ASN A 26 11.74 -3.54 3.05
CA ASN A 26 12.55 -4.26 2.07
C ASN A 26 13.15 -3.34 0.98
N LEU A 27 12.72 -2.08 0.89
CA LEU A 27 13.28 -1.12 -0.06
C LEU A 27 14.70 -0.71 0.26
N THR A 28 15.59 -0.87 -0.72
CA THR A 28 16.92 -0.27 -0.68
C THR A 28 16.83 1.27 -0.58
N MET A 29 17.65 1.85 0.30
CA MET A 29 17.66 3.28 0.68
C MET A 29 17.61 4.30 -0.48
N LYS A 30 18.05 3.91 -1.69
CA LYS A 30 18.06 4.79 -2.88
C LYS A 30 16.68 4.97 -3.53
N ALA A 31 15.85 3.93 -3.58
CA ALA A 31 14.46 4.02 -4.07
C ALA A 31 13.54 4.74 -3.06
N ARG A 32 13.86 4.61 -1.76
CA ARG A 32 13.16 5.27 -0.64
C ARG A 32 13.20 6.81 -0.70
N ARG A 33 14.15 7.39 -1.44
CA ARG A 33 14.36 8.85 -1.53
C ARG A 33 13.46 9.53 -2.56
N SER A 34 12.74 8.79 -3.39
CA SER A 34 11.84 9.39 -4.38
C SER A 34 10.65 10.06 -3.67
N THR A 35 10.41 11.32 -3.98
CA THR A 35 9.28 12.10 -3.44
C THR A 35 7.94 11.51 -3.85
N LEU A 36 7.87 10.90 -5.04
CA LEU A 36 6.72 10.12 -5.52
C LEU A 36 6.44 8.94 -4.61
N PHE A 37 7.46 8.16 -4.25
CA PHE A 37 7.34 7.04 -3.33
C PHE A 37 6.81 7.48 -1.97
N ARG A 38 7.35 8.58 -1.44
CA ARG A 38 6.93 9.13 -0.15
C ARG A 38 5.47 9.58 -0.17
N ARG A 39 5.02 10.20 -1.27
CA ARG A 39 3.63 10.63 -1.49
C ARG A 39 2.67 9.45 -1.60
N VAL A 40 2.93 8.51 -2.51
CA VAL A 40 2.06 7.32 -2.70
C VAL A 40 1.92 6.56 -1.38
N ALA A 41 3.04 6.40 -0.68
CA ALA A 41 3.04 5.74 0.61
C ALA A 41 2.30 6.50 1.72
N SER A 42 2.45 7.82 1.80
CA SER A 42 1.70 8.61 2.79
C SER A 42 0.20 8.60 2.48
N TYR A 43 -0.18 8.77 1.21
CA TYR A 43 -1.59 8.77 0.82
C TYR A 43 -2.24 7.41 1.08
N SER A 44 -1.58 6.31 0.72
CA SER A 44 -2.08 4.96 0.99
C SER A 44 -2.17 4.67 2.50
N ALA A 45 -1.14 5.02 3.27
CA ALA A 45 -1.17 4.82 4.72
C ALA A 45 -2.30 5.63 5.39
N SER A 46 -2.44 6.91 5.04
CA SER A 46 -3.52 7.77 5.55
C SER A 46 -4.90 7.24 5.15
N ALA A 47 -5.07 6.81 3.89
CA ALA A 47 -6.32 6.22 3.42
C ALA A 47 -6.66 4.93 4.19
N SER A 48 -5.67 4.09 4.48
CA SER A 48 -5.87 2.87 5.26
C SER A 48 -6.30 3.13 6.70
N VAL A 49 -5.66 4.10 7.36
CA VAL A 49 -6.03 4.48 8.74
C VAL A 49 -7.44 5.07 8.79
N LEU A 50 -7.77 5.96 7.85
CA LEU A 50 -9.12 6.52 7.75
C LEU A 50 -10.16 5.44 7.43
N GLY A 51 -9.84 4.53 6.51
CA GLY A 51 -10.69 3.40 6.15
C GLY A 51 -10.95 2.47 7.32
N LEU A 52 -9.92 2.20 8.13
CA LEU A 52 -10.05 1.43 9.37
C LEU A 52 -11.00 2.12 10.36
N ILE A 53 -10.85 3.42 10.59
CA ILE A 53 -11.74 4.17 11.51
C ILE A 53 -13.18 4.07 11.02
N VAL A 54 -13.44 4.30 9.73
CA VAL A 54 -14.78 4.22 9.15
C VAL A 54 -15.35 2.80 9.26
N ALA A 55 -14.54 1.78 9.01
CA ALA A 55 -14.95 0.38 9.15
C ALA A 55 -15.30 0.02 10.60
N VAL A 56 -14.49 0.43 11.57
CA VAL A 56 -14.77 0.23 13.00
C VAL A 56 -16.07 0.92 13.40
N VAL A 57 -16.27 2.18 13.00
CA VAL A 57 -17.55 2.88 13.23
C VAL A 57 -18.70 2.08 12.64
N GLY A 58 -18.56 1.59 11.40
CA GLY A 58 -19.54 0.76 10.73
C GLY A 58 -19.90 -0.52 11.48
N VAL A 59 -18.94 -1.18 12.12
CA VAL A 59 -19.20 -2.34 12.99
C VAL A 59 -20.00 -1.90 14.22
N GLN A 60 -19.56 -0.82 14.89
CA GLN A 60 -20.16 -0.36 16.14
C GLN A 60 -21.58 0.19 15.96
N THR A 61 -21.91 0.75 14.80
CA THR A 61 -23.25 1.29 14.49
C THR A 61 -24.19 0.29 13.84
N GLY A 62 -23.76 -0.98 13.66
CA GLY A 62 -24.57 -2.01 13.00
C GLY A 62 -24.66 -1.88 11.47
N GLY A 63 -23.75 -1.11 10.87
CA GLY A 63 -23.65 -0.87 9.43
C GLY A 63 -23.34 0.58 9.10
N LEU A 64 -22.99 0.85 7.83
CA LEU A 64 -22.78 2.19 7.30
C LEU A 64 -23.88 2.58 6.31
N PRO A 65 -24.35 3.84 6.33
CA PRO A 65 -25.17 4.42 5.27
C PRO A 65 -24.50 4.28 3.91
N SER A 66 -25.27 4.32 2.83
CA SER A 66 -24.76 4.14 1.45
C SER A 66 -23.57 5.05 1.12
N GLY A 67 -23.66 6.35 1.44
CA GLY A 67 -22.58 7.31 1.20
C GLY A 67 -21.27 6.95 1.93
N TRP A 68 -21.36 6.62 3.21
CA TRP A 68 -20.20 6.20 4.00
C TRP A 68 -19.66 4.83 3.60
N GLY A 69 -20.54 3.93 3.16
CA GLY A 69 -20.14 2.64 2.60
C GLY A 69 -19.34 2.79 1.32
N ILE A 70 -19.77 3.66 0.40
CA ILE A 70 -19.02 3.97 -0.83
C ILE A 70 -17.67 4.59 -0.48
N ALA A 71 -17.62 5.52 0.48
CA ALA A 71 -16.36 6.11 0.93
C ALA A 71 -15.41 5.06 1.51
N ALA A 72 -15.90 4.10 2.31
CA ALA A 72 -15.10 3.00 2.85
C ALA A 72 -14.49 2.13 1.74
N TRP A 73 -15.27 1.79 0.72
CA TRP A 73 -14.78 1.05 -0.46
C TRP A 73 -13.77 1.84 -1.28
N ALA A 74 -13.98 3.15 -1.45
CA ALA A 74 -13.02 4.02 -2.13
C ALA A 74 -11.69 4.07 -1.38
N LEU A 75 -11.73 4.22 -0.04
CA LEU A 75 -10.54 4.19 0.81
C LEU A 75 -9.82 2.84 0.69
N PHE A 76 -10.56 1.73 0.71
CA PHE A 76 -9.99 0.40 0.50
C PHE A 76 -9.28 0.25 -0.85
N GLY A 77 -9.92 0.71 -1.93
CA GLY A 77 -9.34 0.72 -3.27
C GLY A 77 -8.05 1.55 -3.36
N ILE A 78 -8.02 2.73 -2.74
CA ILE A 78 -6.81 3.57 -2.67
C ILE A 78 -5.66 2.85 -1.96
N THR A 79 -5.96 2.17 -0.84
CA THR A 79 -4.94 1.44 -0.09
C THR A 79 -4.32 0.32 -0.92
N ILE A 80 -5.17 -0.48 -1.59
CA ILE A 80 -4.73 -1.56 -2.48
C ILE A 80 -3.91 -1.01 -3.64
N ALA A 81 -4.40 0.03 -4.32
CA ALA A 81 -3.69 0.64 -5.44
C ALA A 81 -2.31 1.17 -5.01
N GLY A 82 -2.22 1.76 -3.81
CA GLY A 82 -0.96 2.20 -3.23
C GLY A 82 0.02 1.06 -2.96
N LEU A 83 -0.47 -0.10 -2.50
CA LEU A 83 0.35 -1.30 -2.30
C LEU A 83 0.88 -1.83 -3.65
N PHE A 84 0.01 -2.01 -4.64
CA PHE A 84 0.41 -2.44 -6.00
C PHE A 84 1.43 -1.50 -6.64
N SER A 85 1.21 -0.18 -6.51
CA SER A 85 2.15 0.82 -7.01
C SER A 85 3.51 0.68 -6.33
N LEU A 86 3.53 0.36 -5.04
CA LEU A 86 4.75 0.14 -4.27
C LEU A 86 5.54 -1.06 -4.81
N THR A 87 4.86 -2.21 -4.94
CA THR A 87 5.45 -3.46 -5.40
C THR A 87 5.94 -3.34 -6.85
N GLY A 88 5.17 -2.68 -7.72
CA GLY A 88 5.57 -2.42 -9.11
C GLY A 88 6.84 -1.56 -9.18
N LEU A 89 6.92 -0.49 -8.36
CA LEU A 89 8.12 0.34 -8.30
C LEU A 89 9.34 -0.43 -7.78
N HIS A 90 9.09 -1.38 -6.86
CA HIS A 90 10.10 -2.28 -6.32
C HIS A 90 10.70 -3.18 -7.40
N MET A 91 9.86 -3.82 -8.20
CA MET A 91 10.26 -4.71 -9.30
C MET A 91 11.05 -3.95 -10.38
N ALA A 92 10.53 -2.81 -10.82
CA ALA A 92 11.24 -1.97 -11.78
C ALA A 92 12.61 -1.50 -11.26
N SER A 93 12.73 -1.25 -9.96
CA SER A 93 14.01 -0.88 -9.35
C SER A 93 14.98 -2.07 -9.25
N ALA A 94 14.48 -3.30 -9.09
CA ALA A 94 15.28 -4.51 -9.02
C ALA A 94 15.89 -4.86 -10.38
N GLU A 95 15.09 -4.82 -11.45
CA GLU A 95 15.54 -5.06 -12.83
C GLU A 95 16.69 -4.11 -13.22
N VAL A 96 16.54 -2.81 -12.95
CA VAL A 96 17.58 -1.80 -13.23
C VAL A 96 18.87 -2.05 -12.44
N GLN A 97 18.79 -2.62 -11.24
CA GLN A 97 19.98 -2.96 -10.45
C GLN A 97 20.71 -4.18 -11.00
N GLU A 98 19.97 -5.19 -11.46
CA GLU A 98 20.54 -6.40 -12.07
C GLU A 98 21.28 -6.05 -13.37
N GLU A 99 20.67 -5.26 -14.26
CA GLU A 99 21.33 -4.79 -15.48
C GLU A 99 22.64 -4.04 -15.21
N ARG A 100 22.68 -3.20 -14.16
CA ARG A 100 23.91 -2.47 -13.80
C ARG A 100 25.00 -3.37 -13.25
N LYS A 101 24.65 -4.44 -12.53
CA LYS A 101 25.62 -5.40 -12.00
C LYS A 101 26.24 -6.22 -13.13
N GLU A 102 25.44 -6.67 -14.08
CA GLU A 102 25.95 -7.40 -15.25
C GLU A 102 26.93 -6.57 -16.08
N LYS A 103 26.60 -5.30 -16.35
CA LYS A 103 27.51 -4.40 -17.10
C LYS A 103 28.84 -4.18 -16.38
N LYS A 104 28.84 -4.03 -15.05
CA LYS A 104 30.08 -3.88 -14.27
C LYS A 104 30.93 -5.15 -14.23
N GLY A 105 30.31 -6.33 -14.19
CA GLY A 105 31.04 -7.60 -14.27
C GLY A 105 31.73 -7.80 -15.61
N LYS A 106 31.11 -7.31 -16.70
CA LYS A 106 31.66 -7.41 -18.05
C LYS A 106 32.84 -6.47 -18.31
N ASP A 107 32.81 -5.26 -17.74
CA ASP A 107 33.92 -4.30 -17.85
C ASP A 107 35.13 -4.66 -16.97
N SER A 108 34.95 -5.40 -15.88
CA SER A 108 36.06 -5.80 -14.99
C SER A 108 36.85 -7.03 -15.49
N SER A 109 36.35 -7.72 -16.51
CA SER A 109 36.99 -8.91 -17.10
C SER A 109 37.68 -8.62 -18.44
N ARG A 110 37.83 -7.34 -18.80
CA ARG A 110 38.61 -6.85 -19.94
C ARG A 110 39.86 -6.14 -19.44
#